data_AF-A0A964DAX5-F1
#
_entry.id   AF-A0A964DAX5-F1
#
_cell.length_a   1.000
_cell.length_b   1.000
_cell.length_c   1.000
_cell.angle_alpha   90.00
_cell.angle_beta   90.00
_cell.angle_gamma   90.00
#
_symmetry.space_group_name_H-M   'P 1'
#
loop_
_entity.id
_entity.type
_entity.pdbx_description
1 polymer ?
#
loop_
_entity_poly.entity_id
_entity_poly.type
_entity_poly.pdbx_seq_one_letter_code
_entity_poly.pdbx_strand_id
1 'polypeptide(L)'
;MISVAYGITYILEFKPPYPIPPYYILLIFSIGFVIFSVFFEKERDAVYPWSLLGGAIASAIFTFIITAAIGGIIYISIKGFTGLGTDTLVYAISICIILSMILFNLARNKL
;
A
#
# COMPACT_ATOMS: atom_id res chain seq x y z
N MET A 1 -6.56 -5.73 1.54
CA MET A 1 -6.87 -4.94 2.76
C MET A 1 -6.68 -5.76 4.02
N ILE A 2 -7.33 -6.93 4.17
CA ILE A 2 -7.11 -7.81 5.33
C ILE A 2 -5.63 -8.19 5.48
N SER A 3 -4.98 -8.60 4.39
CA SER A 3 -3.54 -8.86 4.41
C SER A 3 -2.74 -7.61 4.84
N VAL A 4 -3.02 -6.44 4.27
CA VAL A 4 -2.31 -5.19 4.63
C VAL A 4 -2.46 -4.86 6.13
N ALA A 5 -3.65 -5.05 6.72
CA ALA A 5 -3.86 -4.86 8.15
C ALA A 5 -2.99 -5.81 8.99
N TYR A 6 -2.97 -7.09 8.62
CA TYR A 6 -2.08 -8.08 9.24
C TYR A 6 -0.59 -7.78 9.02
N GLY A 7 -0.22 -7.20 7.87
CA GLY A 7 1.14 -6.77 7.58
C GLY A 7 1.57 -5.59 8.44
N ILE A 8 0.67 -4.62 8.69
CA ILE A 8 0.94 -3.50 9.59
C ILE A 8 1.08 -4.01 11.04
N THR A 9 0.19 -4.87 11.52
CA THR A 9 0.34 -5.47 12.86
C THR A 9 1.63 -6.26 12.97
N TYR A 10 2.01 -6.99 11.92
CA TYR A 10 3.26 -7.74 11.90
C TYR A 10 4.51 -6.85 11.94
N ILE A 11 4.49 -5.72 11.23
CA ILE A 11 5.57 -4.72 11.27
C ILE A 11 5.69 -4.08 12.67
N LEU A 12 4.58 -3.90 13.39
CA LEU A 12 4.56 -3.28 14.72
C LEU A 12 4.89 -4.27 15.86
N GLU A 13 4.49 -5.54 15.72
CA GLU A 13 4.68 -6.56 16.77
C GLU A 13 6.06 -7.23 16.73
N PHE A 14 6.71 -7.35 15.57
CA PHE A 14 7.97 -8.08 15.46
C PHE A 14 9.21 -7.16 15.58
N LYS A 15 10.07 -7.49 16.53
CA LYS A 15 11.50 -7.15 16.49
C LYS A 15 12.16 -7.92 15.34
N PRO A 16 13.24 -7.38 14.74
CA PRO A 16 13.91 -7.98 13.59
C PRO A 16 14.19 -9.48 13.78
N PRO A 17 14.09 -10.29 12.71
CA PRO A 17 14.22 -9.88 11.31
C PRO A 17 12.92 -9.41 10.64
N TYR A 18 13.04 -8.36 9.80
CA TYR A 18 11.95 -7.89 8.95
C TYR A 18 11.48 -9.03 8.00
N PRO A 19 10.17 -9.17 7.75
CA PRO A 19 9.64 -10.20 6.84
C PRO A 19 10.17 -10.06 5.42
N ILE A 20 10.47 -8.83 5.00
CA ILE A 20 10.92 -8.50 3.67
C ILE A 20 12.26 -7.77 3.81
N PRO A 21 13.32 -8.28 3.19
CA PRO A 21 14.61 -7.60 3.20
C PRO A 21 14.52 -6.20 2.58
N PRO A 22 15.20 -5.20 3.17
CA PRO A 22 15.07 -3.79 2.76
C PRO A 22 15.49 -3.52 1.31
N TYR A 23 16.41 -4.32 0.75
CA TYR A 23 16.83 -4.19 -0.64
C TYR A 23 15.70 -4.50 -1.64
N TYR A 24 14.76 -5.40 -1.31
CA TYR A 24 13.58 -5.64 -2.17
C TYR A 24 12.60 -4.46 -2.12
N ILE A 25 12.43 -3.84 -0.95
CA ILE A 25 11.56 -2.67 -0.77
C ILE A 25 12.07 -1.50 -1.63
N LEU A 26 13.39 -1.25 -1.57
CA LEU A 26 14.03 -0.22 -2.37
C LEU A 26 13.92 -0.50 -3.87
N LEU A 27 14.05 -1.76 -4.31
CA LEU A 27 13.92 -2.14 -5.71
C LEU A 27 12.51 -1.88 -6.24
N ILE A 28 11.47 -2.28 -5.49
CA ILE A 28 10.07 -2.00 -5.85
C ILE A 28 9.83 -0.49 -5.90
N PHE A 29 10.47 0.28 -5.00
CA PHE A 29 10.36 1.73 -4.97
C PHE A 29 10.99 2.37 -6.18
N SER A 30 12.20 1.97 -6.56
CA SER A 30 12.87 2.49 -7.76
C SER A 30 12.06 2.21 -9.03
N ILE A 31 11.50 1.00 -9.19
CA ILE A 31 10.68 0.65 -10.35
C ILE A 31 9.41 1.50 -10.37
N GLY A 32 8.69 1.59 -9.24
CA GLY A 32 7.49 2.40 -9.12
C GLY A 32 7.76 3.88 -9.37
N PHE A 33 8.87 4.41 -8.83
CA PHE A 33 9.26 5.81 -8.97
C PHE A 33 9.43 6.21 -10.44
N VAL A 34 10.16 5.41 -11.21
CA VAL A 34 10.34 5.67 -12.65
C VAL A 34 9.00 5.68 -13.39
N ILE A 35 8.13 4.70 -13.11
CA ILE A 35 6.81 4.60 -13.77
C ILE A 35 5.92 5.79 -13.40
N PHE A 36 5.81 6.13 -12.11
CA PHE A 36 4.94 7.21 -11.66
C PHE A 36 5.47 8.59 -12.05
N SER A 37 6.79 8.82 -12.01
CA SER A 37 7.36 10.08 -12.50
C SER A 37 7.07 10.30 -13.98
N VAL A 38 7.22 9.27 -14.82
CA VAL A 38 6.87 9.35 -16.25
C VAL A 38 5.37 9.58 -16.45
N PHE A 39 4.52 8.95 -15.63
CA PHE A 39 3.07 9.16 -15.68
C PHE A 39 2.69 10.61 -15.32
N PHE A 40 3.22 11.17 -14.25
CA PHE A 40 2.93 12.55 -13.85
C PHE A 40 3.49 13.58 -14.85
N GLU A 41 4.61 13.28 -15.51
CA GLU A 41 5.14 14.13 -16.56
C GLU A 41 4.27 14.11 -17.82
N LYS A 42 3.85 12.92 -18.29
CA LYS A 42 3.14 12.77 -19.57
C LYS A 42 1.63 13.00 -19.51
N GLU A 43 0.96 12.54 -18.44
CA GLU A 43 -0.51 12.55 -18.35
C GLU A 43 -1.05 13.75 -17.56
N ARG A 44 -0.19 14.42 -16.78
CA ARG A 44 -0.57 15.54 -15.91
C ARG A 44 0.16 16.84 -16.25
N ASP A 45 0.98 16.86 -17.30
CA ASP A 45 1.83 17.99 -17.73
C ASP A 45 2.58 18.65 -16.55
N ALA A 46 2.95 17.85 -15.54
CA ALA A 46 3.52 18.38 -14.32
C ALA A 46 4.97 18.81 -14.57
N VAL A 47 5.20 20.12 -14.58
CA VAL A 47 6.54 20.70 -14.79
C VAL A 47 7.48 20.32 -13.64
N TYR A 48 8.74 20.08 -13.96
CA TYR A 48 9.81 19.88 -12.98
C TYR A 48 9.80 21.01 -11.94
N PRO A 49 9.85 20.73 -10.61
CA PRO A 49 10.11 19.44 -9.96
C PRO A 49 8.85 18.69 -9.51
N TRP A 50 7.65 19.18 -9.82
CA TRP A 50 6.40 18.63 -9.29
C TRP A 50 6.09 17.21 -9.80
N SER A 51 6.51 16.86 -11.02
CA SER A 51 6.46 15.49 -11.56
C SER A 51 7.26 14.50 -10.70
N LEU A 52 8.47 14.88 -10.27
CA LEU A 52 9.32 14.05 -9.41
C LEU A 52 8.73 13.88 -8.01
N LEU A 53 8.18 14.96 -7.44
CA LEU A 53 7.55 14.90 -6.12
C LEU A 53 6.29 14.00 -6.15
N GLY A 54 5.46 14.13 -7.20
CA GLY A 54 4.30 13.27 -7.42
C GLY A 54 4.69 11.81 -7.58
N GLY A 55 5.73 11.53 -8.37
CA GLY A 55 6.29 10.19 -8.54
C GLY A 55 6.86 9.60 -7.24
N ALA A 56 7.56 10.39 -6.43
CA ALA A 56 8.10 9.99 -5.13
C ALA A 56 6.99 9.61 -4.14
N ILE A 57 5.96 10.43 -4.03
CA ILE A 57 4.83 10.18 -3.12
C ILE A 57 4.05 8.94 -3.57
N ALA A 58 3.71 8.85 -4.86
CA ALA A 58 2.97 7.71 -5.40
C ALA A 58 3.73 6.39 -5.26
N SER A 59 5.03 6.39 -5.55
CA SER A 59 5.89 5.20 -5.39
C SER A 59 6.08 4.81 -3.92
N ALA A 60 6.21 5.77 -3.00
CA ALA A 60 6.26 5.48 -1.56
C ALA A 60 4.98 4.81 -1.07
N ILE A 61 3.81 5.31 -1.50
CA ILE A 61 2.52 4.72 -1.15
C ILE A 61 2.39 3.32 -1.76
N PHE A 62 2.74 3.17 -3.04
CA PHE A 62 2.66 1.89 -3.75
C PHE A 62 3.53 0.80 -3.13
N THR A 63 4.78 1.15 -2.79
CA THR A 63 5.72 0.22 -2.15
C THR A 63 5.29 -0.17 -0.76
N PHE A 64 4.75 0.77 0.01
CA PHE A 64 4.17 0.48 1.31
C PHE A 64 3.01 -0.52 1.19
N ILE A 65 2.10 -0.32 0.24
CA ILE A 65 0.96 -1.23 0.01
C ILE A 65 1.45 -2.64 -0.33
N ILE A 66 2.40 -2.77 -1.26
CA ILE A 66 2.94 -4.09 -1.66
C ILE A 66 3.64 -4.77 -0.49
N THR A 67 4.51 -4.05 0.20
CA THR A 67 5.30 -4.58 1.33
C THR A 67 4.38 -5.03 2.46
N ALA A 68 3.37 -4.23 2.80
CA ALA A 68 2.38 -4.58 3.81
C ALA A 68 1.48 -5.75 3.36
N ALA A 69 1.10 -5.82 2.08
CA ALA A 69 0.32 -6.95 1.56
C ALA A 69 1.11 -8.27 1.58
N ILE A 70 2.40 -8.24 1.24
CA ILE A 70 3.25 -9.44 1.31
C ILE A 70 3.51 -9.82 2.77
N GLY A 71 3.85 -8.84 3.62
CA GLY A 71 4.07 -9.08 5.06
C GLY A 71 2.85 -9.69 5.74
N GLY A 72 1.64 -9.25 5.37
CA GLY A 72 0.40 -9.82 5.85
C GLY A 72 0.13 -11.25 5.40
N ILE A 73 0.44 -11.59 4.14
CA ILE A 73 0.29 -12.96 3.63
C ILE A 73 1.23 -13.90 4.39
N ILE A 74 2.47 -13.46 4.61
CA ILE A 74 3.47 -14.21 5.40
C ILE A 74 2.95 -14.41 6.83
N TYR A 75 2.41 -13.36 7.46
CA TYR A 75 1.86 -13.46 8.80
C TYR A 75 0.72 -14.47 8.94
N ILE A 76 -0.26 -14.38 8.03
CA ILE A 76 -1.41 -15.30 7.99
C ILE A 76 -0.93 -16.73 7.75
N SER A 77 0.11 -16.92 6.93
CA SER A 77 0.66 -18.25 6.64
C SER A 77 1.38 -18.89 7.84
N ILE A 78 2.02 -18.08 8.68
CA ILE A 78 2.80 -18.57 9.83
C ILE A 78 1.93 -18.73 11.09
N LYS A 79 1.13 -17.72 11.44
CA LYS A 79 0.32 -17.72 12.67
C LYS A 79 -1.14 -18.11 12.44
N GLY A 80 -1.63 -18.13 11.21
CA GLY A 80 -3.06 -18.27 10.92
C GLY A 80 -3.82 -16.97 11.19
N PHE A 81 -5.16 -17.03 11.14
CA PHE A 81 -6.05 -15.89 11.45
C PHE A 81 -6.20 -15.64 12.96
N THR A 82 -5.14 -15.83 13.75
CA THR A 82 -5.22 -15.84 15.23
C THR A 82 -4.81 -14.53 15.89
N GLY A 83 -4.76 -13.42 15.14
CA GLY A 83 -4.29 -12.11 15.65
C GLY A 83 -5.30 -10.96 15.57
N LEU A 84 -6.28 -11.02 14.65
CA LEU A 84 -7.34 -10.02 14.55
C LEU A 84 -8.66 -10.70 14.89
N GLY A 85 -9.41 -10.13 15.85
CA GLY A 85 -10.75 -10.60 16.17
C GLY A 85 -11.63 -10.61 14.92
N THR A 86 -12.57 -11.56 14.84
CA THR A 86 -13.53 -11.64 13.73
C THR A 86 -14.24 -10.30 13.51
N ASP A 87 -14.49 -9.56 14.58
CA ASP A 87 -15.10 -8.23 14.55
C ASP A 87 -14.20 -7.22 13.81
N THR A 88 -12.90 -7.25 14.05
CA THR A 88 -11.92 -6.36 13.39
C THR A 88 -11.85 -6.61 11.89
N LEU A 89 -11.98 -7.88 11.47
CA LEU A 89 -12.06 -8.25 10.05
C LEU A 89 -13.32 -7.70 9.40
N VAL A 90 -14.47 -7.83 10.07
CA VAL A 90 -15.75 -7.29 9.59
C VAL A 90 -15.68 -5.77 9.46
N TYR A 91 -15.18 -5.06 10.48
CA TYR A 91 -14.99 -3.60 10.42
C TYR A 91 -14.05 -3.18 9.28
N ALA A 92 -12.94 -3.89 9.08
CA ALA A 92 -12.00 -3.61 8.00
C ALA A 92 -12.65 -3.77 6.61
N ILE A 93 -13.50 -4.79 6.43
CA ILE A 93 -14.26 -5.01 5.20
C ILE A 93 -15.28 -3.88 5.01
N SER A 94 -16.03 -3.53 6.05
CA SER A 94 -17.03 -2.46 5.99
C SER A 94 -16.42 -1.11 5.60
N ILE A 95 -15.30 -0.72 6.23
CA ILE A 95 -14.58 0.52 5.89
C ILE A 95 -14.12 0.48 4.44
N CYS A 96 -13.58 -0.66 3.97
CA CYS A 96 -13.11 -0.80 2.59
C CYS A 96 -14.24 -0.64 1.56
N ILE A 97 -15.43 -1.18 1.84
CA ILE A 97 -16.60 -1.02 0.97
C ILE A 97 -17.02 0.46 0.91
N ILE A 98 -17.09 1.12 2.06
CA ILE A 98 -17.45 2.53 2.15
C ILE A 98 -16.44 3.40 1.39
N LEU A 99 -15.14 3.19 1.63
CA LEU A 99 -14.06 3.94 0.96
C LEU A 99 -14.07 3.72 -0.55
N SER A 100 -14.28 2.48 -1.01
CA SER A 100 -14.36 2.16 -2.44
C SER A 100 -15.55 2.85 -3.09
N MET A 101 -16.71 2.85 -2.42
CA MET A 101 -17.92 3.54 -2.90
C MET A 101 -17.69 5.05 -3.00
N ILE A 102 -17.05 5.66 -2.00
CA ILE A 102 -16.74 7.10 -1.98
C ILE A 102 -15.74 7.44 -3.09
N LEU A 103 -14.63 6.70 -3.20
CA LEU A 103 -13.62 6.91 -4.23
C LEU A 103 -14.20 6.72 -5.64
N PHE A 104 -15.03 5.70 -5.84
CA PHE A 104 -15.71 5.48 -7.11
C PHE A 104 -16.66 6.62 -7.45
N ASN A 105 -17.42 7.12 -6.47
CA ASN A 105 -18.30 8.26 -6.68
C ASN A 105 -17.53 9.55 -6.94
N LEU A 106 -16.37 9.74 -6.28
CA LEU A 106 -15.47 10.88 -6.51
C LEU A 106 -14.89 10.82 -7.94
N ALA A 107 -14.39 9.66 -8.34
CA ALA A 107 -13.87 9.43 -9.69
C ALA A 107 -14.94 9.64 -10.77
N ARG A 108 -16.19 9.26 -10.49
CA ARG A 108 -17.34 9.46 -11.39
C ARG A 108 -17.85 10.91 -11.43
N ASN A 109 -17.80 11.64 -10.32
CA ASN A 109 -18.31 13.01 -10.22
C ASN A 109 -17.29 14.11 -10.53
N LYS A 110 -15.99 13.80 -10.63
CA LYS A 110 -14.95 14.50 -11.42
C LYS A 110 -13.55 14.00 -11.02
N LEU A 111 -12.94 13.25 -11.94
CA LEU A 111 -11.79 13.76 -12.70
C LEU A 111 -12.34 14.43 -13.96
#